data_AF-A0A7C4V3N1-F1
#
_entry.id   AF-A0A7C4V3N1-F1
#
_cell.length_a   1.000
_cell.length_b   1.000
_cell.length_c   1.000
_cell.angle_alpha   90.00
_cell.angle_beta   90.00
_cell.angle_gamma   90.00
#
_symmetry.space_group_name_H-M   'P 1'
#
loop_
_entity.id
_entity.type
_entity.pdbx_description
1 polymer ?
#
loop_
_entity_poly.entity_id
_entity_poly.type
_entity_poly.pdbx_seq_one_letter_code
_entity_poly.pdbx_strand_id
1 'polypeptide(L)'
;MPKDFYEGLELPVSFDKKIVEKAYKFANKAHAGQKRKSGEDYISHPVSVARILLGLVADSQMAAAAILHDTVEDTEVTLVDIAAEFGSDVAMLVEGVTNLGVVDFDAYSNQEELEEARANLKNQNLRELFLSMSKDVRVVIIKLADRLHNMRTIKALSKADQH
;
A
#
# COMPACT_ATOMS: atom_id res chain seq x y z
N MET A 1 12.58 12.57 0.73
CA MET A 1 12.25 11.70 -0.40
C MET A 1 13.54 11.42 -1.14
N PRO A 2 13.79 10.20 -1.64
CA PRO A 2 14.98 9.91 -2.44
C PRO A 2 15.08 10.84 -3.66
N LYS A 3 16.29 11.27 -4.00
CA LYS A 3 16.52 12.25 -5.08
C LYS A 3 16.15 11.70 -6.45
N ASP A 4 16.31 10.39 -6.62
CA ASP A 4 16.03 9.60 -7.81
C ASP A 4 14.55 9.21 -7.95
N PHE A 5 13.69 9.55 -6.98
CA PHE A 5 12.29 9.08 -6.94
C PHE A 5 11.50 9.39 -8.23
N TYR A 6 11.76 10.53 -8.87
CA TYR A 6 11.12 10.94 -10.13
C TYR A 6 11.99 10.70 -11.38
N GLU A 7 13.20 10.18 -11.22
CA GLU A 7 14.16 10.02 -12.31
C GLU A 7 13.67 8.98 -13.33
N GLY A 8 13.66 9.37 -14.61
CA GLY A 8 13.23 8.54 -15.72
C GLY A 8 11.71 8.41 -15.89
N LEU A 9 10.91 9.20 -15.17
CA LEU A 9 9.45 9.18 -15.24
C LEU A 9 8.90 10.36 -16.04
N GLU A 10 8.00 10.08 -16.98
CA GLU A 10 7.18 11.09 -17.65
C GLU A 10 5.92 11.34 -16.82
N LEU A 11 5.88 12.50 -16.15
CA LEU A 11 4.76 12.89 -15.31
C LEU A 11 3.81 13.83 -16.07
N PRO A 12 2.48 13.69 -15.90
CA PRO A 12 1.54 14.62 -16.51
C PRO A 12 1.71 16.04 -15.96
N VAL A 13 1.35 17.06 -16.76
CA VAL A 13 1.48 18.47 -16.36
C VAL A 13 0.67 18.78 -15.09
N SER A 14 -0.45 18.10 -14.89
CA SER A 14 -1.30 18.22 -13.70
C SER A 14 -0.73 17.53 -12.46
N PHE A 15 0.43 16.87 -12.56
CA PHE A 15 1.01 16.11 -11.46
C PHE A 15 1.53 17.05 -10.36
N ASP A 16 0.87 17.05 -9.21
CA ASP A 16 1.34 17.80 -8.06
C ASP A 16 2.40 17.01 -7.28
N LYS A 17 3.66 17.44 -7.35
CA LYS A 17 4.73 16.82 -6.53
C LYS A 17 4.58 17.15 -5.05
N LYS A 18 3.94 18.26 -4.68
CA LYS A 18 3.85 18.71 -3.28
C LYS A 18 3.02 17.77 -2.44
N ILE A 19 1.90 17.25 -2.96
CA ILE A 19 1.09 16.28 -2.23
C ILE A 19 1.86 14.98 -1.97
N VAL A 20 2.65 14.52 -2.94
CA VAL A 20 3.47 13.30 -2.83
C VAL A 20 4.63 13.50 -1.84
N GLU A 21 5.31 14.64 -1.90
CA GLU A 21 6.36 14.98 -0.93
C GLU A 21 5.80 15.14 0.49
N LYS A 22 4.59 15.69 0.63
CA LYS A 22 3.88 15.78 1.90
C LYS A 22 3.54 14.39 2.42
N ALA A 23 3.02 13.51 1.58
CA ALA A 23 2.71 12.12 1.92
C ALA A 23 3.97 11.37 2.38
N TYR A 24 5.09 11.55 1.69
CA TYR A 24 6.38 10.99 2.11
C TYR A 24 6.78 11.44 3.51
N LYS A 25 6.73 12.76 3.80
CA LYS A 25 7.10 13.27 5.13
C LYS A 25 6.18 12.73 6.22
N PHE A 26 4.90 12.63 5.92
CA PHE A 26 3.88 12.12 6.83
C PHE A 26 4.11 10.63 7.13
N ALA A 27 4.19 9.78 6.11
CA ALA A 27 4.44 8.34 6.27
C ALA A 27 5.79 8.06 6.93
N ASN A 28 6.85 8.80 6.57
CA ASN A 28 8.17 8.64 7.18
C ASN A 28 8.17 8.95 8.68
N LYS A 29 7.34 9.92 9.10
CA LYS A 29 7.15 10.23 10.52
C LYS A 29 6.31 9.15 11.21
N ALA A 30 5.24 8.68 10.57
CA ALA A 30 4.35 7.65 11.12
C ALA A 30 5.09 6.32 11.36
N HIS A 31 5.89 5.88 10.39
CA HIS A 31 6.70 4.66 10.49
C HIS A 31 8.08 4.88 11.12
N ALA A 32 8.30 6.00 11.84
CA ALA A 32 9.60 6.29 12.43
C ALA A 32 10.03 5.18 13.41
N GLY A 33 11.24 4.64 13.22
CA GLY A 33 11.77 3.53 14.02
C GLY A 33 11.31 2.14 13.58
N GLN A 34 10.35 2.03 12.64
CA GLN A 34 9.95 0.75 12.07
C GLN A 34 10.94 0.28 11.00
N LYS A 35 11.20 -1.01 10.98
CA LYS A 35 12.14 -1.65 10.05
C LYS A 35 11.45 -2.74 9.22
N ARG A 36 11.85 -2.87 7.96
CA ARG A 36 11.53 -4.05 7.15
C ARG A 36 12.30 -5.26 7.67
N LYS A 37 11.84 -6.46 7.29
CA LYS A 37 12.57 -7.72 7.56
C LYS A 37 14.01 -7.72 6.99
N SER A 38 14.27 -6.93 5.94
CA SER A 38 15.59 -6.72 5.37
C SER A 38 16.52 -5.81 6.19
N GLY A 39 16.03 -5.13 7.23
CA GLY A 39 16.78 -4.18 8.05
C GLY A 39 16.72 -2.71 7.60
N GLU A 40 16.15 -2.43 6.43
CA GLU A 40 15.90 -1.07 5.94
C GLU A 40 14.77 -0.37 6.72
N ASP A 41 14.74 0.96 6.68
CA ASP A 41 13.61 1.74 7.21
C ASP A 41 12.32 1.39 6.48
N TYR A 42 11.21 1.26 7.21
CA TYR A 42 9.93 0.82 6.64
C TYR A 42 9.47 1.68 5.46
N ILE A 43 9.75 2.98 5.50
CA ILE A 43 9.45 3.95 4.45
C ILE A 43 9.99 3.54 3.06
N SER A 44 11.02 2.70 2.98
CA SER A 44 11.56 2.22 1.69
C SER A 44 10.50 1.45 0.89
N HIS A 45 9.59 0.73 1.57
CA HIS A 45 8.53 -0.03 0.92
C HIS A 45 7.46 0.88 0.28
N PRO A 46 6.74 1.75 1.02
CA PRO A 46 5.73 2.61 0.41
C PRO A 46 6.29 3.52 -0.71
N VAL A 47 7.54 3.98 -0.58
CA VAL A 47 8.23 4.73 -1.65
C VAL A 47 8.42 3.88 -2.90
N SER A 48 8.84 2.62 -2.74
CA SER A 48 9.04 1.72 -3.87
C SER A 48 7.73 1.35 -4.56
N VAL A 49 6.65 1.17 -3.80
CA VAL A 49 5.29 0.94 -4.33
C VAL A 49 4.83 2.15 -5.16
N ALA A 50 4.96 3.36 -4.61
CA ALA A 50 4.61 4.58 -5.33
C ALA A 50 5.43 4.78 -6.61
N ARG A 51 6.73 4.44 -6.60
CA ARG A 51 7.58 4.50 -7.80
C ARG A 51 7.12 3.52 -8.88
N ILE A 52 6.76 2.29 -8.51
CA ILE A 52 6.18 1.31 -9.45
C ILE A 52 4.91 1.87 -10.08
N LEU A 53 4.04 2.46 -9.26
CA LEU A 53 2.76 3.00 -9.70
C LEU A 53 2.92 4.15 -10.71
N LEU A 54 3.87 5.06 -10.45
CA LEU A 54 4.19 6.19 -11.33
C LEU A 54 4.74 5.74 -12.70
N GLY A 55 5.41 4.59 -12.76
CA GLY A 55 5.87 4.01 -14.03
C GLY A 55 4.76 3.37 -14.87
N LEU A 56 3.53 3.25 -14.34
CA LEU A 56 2.41 2.61 -15.01
C LEU A 56 1.36 3.61 -15.50
N VAL A 57 0.68 4.30 -14.57
CA VAL A 57 -0.51 5.11 -14.90
C VAL A 57 -0.89 6.15 -13.81
N ALA A 58 -0.10 6.33 -12.75
CA ALA A 58 -0.55 7.09 -11.58
C ALA A 58 -0.62 8.61 -11.78
N ASP A 59 -1.67 9.20 -11.20
CA ASP A 59 -1.72 10.61 -10.85
C ASP A 59 -1.09 10.89 -9.47
N SER A 60 -1.03 12.16 -9.09
CA SER A 60 -0.46 12.60 -7.81
C SER A 60 -1.20 12.10 -6.57
N GLN A 61 -2.53 11.89 -6.65
CA GLN A 61 -3.34 11.41 -5.53
C GLN A 61 -3.11 9.92 -5.32
N MET A 62 -3.06 9.14 -6.40
CA MET A 62 -2.71 7.72 -6.37
C MET A 62 -1.30 7.49 -5.80
N ALA A 63 -0.33 8.31 -6.21
CA ALA A 63 1.02 8.22 -5.68
C ALA A 63 1.08 8.58 -4.19
N ALA A 64 0.34 9.60 -3.75
CA ALA A 64 0.21 9.93 -2.32
C ALA A 64 -0.44 8.78 -1.53
N ALA A 65 -1.56 8.23 -2.02
CA ALA A 65 -2.24 7.09 -1.39
C ALA A 65 -1.32 5.86 -1.30
N ALA A 66 -0.54 5.57 -2.34
CA ALA A 66 0.44 4.48 -2.32
C ALA A 66 1.55 4.67 -1.26
N ILE A 67 1.98 5.91 -1.01
CA ILE A 67 2.93 6.20 0.08
C ILE A 67 2.27 6.01 1.46
N LEU A 68 0.97 6.26 1.57
CA LEU A 68 0.22 6.23 2.82
C LEU A 68 -0.46 4.89 3.12
N HIS A 69 -0.45 3.94 2.18
CA HIS A 69 -1.38 2.79 2.22
C HIS A 69 -1.30 1.93 3.49
N ASP A 70 -0.10 1.75 4.05
CA ASP A 70 0.10 0.97 5.28
C ASP A 70 0.06 1.82 6.56
N THR A 71 -0.10 3.14 6.46
CA THR A 71 -0.04 4.01 7.64
C THR A 71 -1.21 3.76 8.59
N VAL A 72 -2.39 3.41 8.08
CA VAL A 72 -3.57 3.12 8.90
C VAL A 72 -3.47 1.74 9.58
N GLU A 73 -2.81 0.77 8.94
CA GLU A 73 -2.68 -0.59 9.47
C GLU A 73 -1.53 -0.70 10.49
N ASP A 74 -0.37 -0.09 10.18
CA ASP A 74 0.88 -0.32 10.92
C ASP A 74 1.25 0.82 11.88
N THR A 75 0.42 1.86 12.01
CA THR A 75 0.71 3.04 12.85
C THR A 75 -0.54 3.56 13.56
N GLU A 76 -0.40 4.62 14.36
CA GLU A 76 -1.53 5.29 15.05
C GLU A 76 -2.33 6.25 14.15
N VAL A 77 -1.94 6.40 12.88
CA VAL A 77 -2.62 7.27 11.92
C VAL A 77 -4.04 6.76 11.64
N THR A 78 -5.02 7.66 11.66
CA THR A 78 -6.41 7.34 11.31
C THR A 78 -6.77 7.84 9.92
N LEU A 79 -7.85 7.28 9.33
CA LEU A 79 -8.43 7.80 8.09
C LEU A 79 -8.89 9.26 8.21
N VAL A 80 -9.25 9.71 9.42
CA VAL A 80 -9.61 11.11 9.69
C VAL A 80 -8.39 12.02 9.53
N ASP A 81 -7.22 11.59 10.02
CA ASP A 81 -5.98 12.34 9.86
C ASP A 81 -5.59 12.46 8.38
N ILE A 82 -5.74 11.35 7.63
CA ILE A 82 -5.47 11.34 6.19
C ILE A 82 -6.43 12.27 5.44
N ALA A 83 -7.72 12.23 5.76
CA ALA A 83 -8.72 13.10 5.13
C ALA A 83 -8.46 14.59 5.42
N ALA A 84 -8.03 14.91 6.65
CA ALA A 84 -7.69 16.28 7.04
C ALA A 84 -6.43 16.80 6.31
N GLU A 85 -5.42 15.95 6.12
CA GLU A 85 -4.15 16.35 5.54
C GLU A 85 -4.12 16.27 4.01
N PHE A 86 -4.84 15.34 3.40
CA PHE A 86 -4.73 15.01 1.96
C PHE A 86 -6.07 15.07 1.22
N GLY A 87 -7.17 15.26 1.92
CA GLY A 87 -8.51 15.30 1.35
C GLY A 87 -9.19 13.95 1.25
N SER A 88 -10.48 13.98 0.92
CA SER A 88 -11.34 12.78 0.91
C SER A 88 -10.96 11.75 -0.15
N ASP A 89 -10.39 12.18 -1.27
CA ASP A 89 -10.03 11.27 -2.37
C ASP A 89 -8.88 10.34 -1.96
N VAL A 90 -7.81 10.88 -1.37
CA VAL A 90 -6.69 10.08 -0.85
C VAL A 90 -7.12 9.20 0.31
N ALA A 91 -7.95 9.72 1.22
CA ALA A 91 -8.48 8.93 2.33
C ALA A 91 -9.30 7.72 1.85
N MET A 92 -10.16 7.92 0.83
CA MET A 92 -10.93 6.83 0.23
C MET A 92 -10.04 5.79 -0.44
N LEU A 93 -8.98 6.22 -1.15
CA LEU A 93 -8.02 5.29 -1.74
C LEU A 93 -7.28 4.48 -0.68
N VAL A 94 -6.80 5.12 0.40
CA VAL A 94 -6.11 4.42 1.49
C VAL A 94 -7.05 3.43 2.18
N GLU A 95 -8.27 3.86 2.53
CA GLU A 95 -9.31 2.98 3.09
C GLU A 95 -9.57 1.76 2.21
N GLY A 96 -9.72 1.98 0.90
CA GLY A 96 -9.95 0.89 -0.05
C GLY A 96 -8.78 -0.11 -0.09
N VAL A 97 -7.53 0.37 -0.04
CA VAL A 97 -6.34 -0.49 -0.07
C VAL A 97 -6.20 -1.28 1.23
N THR A 98 -6.52 -0.66 2.37
CA THR A 98 -6.48 -1.29 3.70
C THR A 98 -7.53 -2.40 3.82
N ASN A 99 -8.77 -2.10 3.44
CA ASN A 99 -9.86 -3.06 3.54
C ASN A 99 -9.73 -4.27 2.59
N LEU A 100 -8.89 -4.19 1.55
CA LEU A 100 -8.62 -5.29 0.62
C LEU A 100 -7.63 -6.35 1.14
N GLY A 101 -7.13 -6.18 2.37
CA GLY A 101 -6.18 -7.09 3.01
C GLY A 101 -6.69 -7.77 4.29
N VAL A 102 -7.77 -7.26 4.90
CA VAL A 102 -8.27 -7.73 6.19
C VAL A 102 -9.19 -8.93 5.97
N VAL A 103 -8.63 -10.13 6.07
CA VAL A 103 -9.44 -11.33 6.28
C VAL A 103 -9.52 -11.53 7.79
N ASP A 104 -10.72 -11.33 8.34
CA ASP A 104 -10.98 -11.46 9.77
C ASP A 104 -11.01 -12.95 10.16
N PHE A 105 -9.83 -13.49 10.46
CA PHE A 105 -9.69 -14.88 10.91
C PHE A 105 -10.11 -15.08 12.36
N ASP A 106 -10.15 -14.01 13.16
CA ASP A 106 -10.51 -14.04 14.57
C ASP A 106 -12.03 -14.22 14.77
N ALA A 107 -12.82 -14.04 13.70
CA ALA A 107 -14.23 -14.38 13.66
C ALA A 107 -14.51 -15.90 13.70
N TYR A 108 -13.51 -16.75 13.41
CA TYR A 108 -13.68 -18.21 13.34
C TYR A 108 -13.26 -18.88 14.65
N SER A 109 -14.22 -19.51 15.31
CA SER A 109 -14.06 -20.02 16.68
C SER A 109 -13.46 -21.42 16.75
N ASN A 110 -13.44 -22.16 15.63
CA ASN A 110 -12.94 -23.53 15.58
C ASN A 110 -11.95 -23.75 14.41
N GLN A 111 -11.08 -24.74 14.59
CA GLN A 111 -9.92 -24.96 13.72
C GLN A 111 -10.30 -25.51 12.34
N GLU A 112 -11.45 -26.16 12.23
CA GLU A 112 -12.01 -26.70 10.98
C GLU A 112 -12.62 -25.59 10.12
N GLU A 113 -13.39 -24.66 10.71
CA GLU A 113 -13.86 -23.43 10.05
C GLU A 113 -12.71 -22.53 9.62
N LEU A 114 -11.63 -22.45 10.41
CA LEU A 114 -10.44 -21.69 10.05
C LEU A 114 -9.74 -22.28 8.82
N GLU A 115 -9.64 -23.61 8.72
CA GLU A 115 -9.09 -24.30 7.55
C GLU A 115 -9.99 -24.14 6.32
N GLU A 116 -11.30 -24.20 6.50
CA GLU A 116 -12.27 -24.00 5.42
C GLU A 116 -12.31 -22.52 4.96
N ALA A 117 -12.25 -21.56 5.88
CA ALA A 117 -12.08 -20.15 5.59
C ALA A 117 -10.76 -19.89 4.85
N ARG A 118 -9.67 -20.58 5.23
CA ARG A 118 -8.39 -20.52 4.51
C ARG A 118 -8.42 -21.14 3.12
N ALA A 119 -9.24 -22.15 2.90
CA ALA A 119 -9.47 -22.69 1.57
C ALA A 119 -10.29 -21.71 0.70
N ASN A 120 -11.26 -21.01 1.31
CA ASN A 120 -12.17 -20.08 0.64
C ASN A 120 -11.63 -18.66 0.47
N LEU A 121 -10.61 -18.30 1.24
CA LEU A 121 -9.81 -17.07 1.21
C LEU A 121 -9.44 -16.60 -0.20
N LYS A 122 -9.04 -17.54 -1.07
CA LYS A 122 -8.68 -17.20 -2.46
C LYS A 122 -9.87 -16.61 -3.20
N ASN A 123 -11.07 -17.17 -3.01
CA ASN A 123 -12.31 -16.69 -3.63
C ASN A 123 -12.81 -15.40 -2.97
N GLN A 124 -12.66 -15.27 -1.65
CA GLN A 124 -13.03 -14.06 -0.90
C GLN A 124 -12.14 -12.87 -1.26
N ASN A 125 -10.81 -13.03 -1.27
CA ASN A 125 -9.86 -12.00 -1.70
C ASN A 125 -10.13 -11.54 -3.14
N LEU A 126 -10.50 -12.46 -4.03
CA LEU A 126 -10.93 -12.12 -5.40
C LEU A 126 -12.24 -11.32 -5.36
N ARG A 127 -13.23 -11.73 -4.58
CA ARG A 127 -14.53 -11.06 -4.45
C ARG A 127 -14.40 -9.66 -3.84
N GLU A 128 -13.58 -9.48 -2.82
CA GLU A 128 -13.27 -8.18 -2.22
C GLU A 128 -12.53 -7.29 -3.20
N LEU A 129 -11.57 -7.83 -3.95
CA LEU A 129 -10.93 -7.13 -5.06
C LEU A 129 -11.98 -6.62 -6.06
N PHE A 130 -12.91 -7.47 -6.50
CA PHE A 130 -14.00 -7.07 -7.40
C PHE A 130 -14.97 -6.04 -6.78
N LEU A 131 -15.27 -6.15 -5.48
CA LEU A 131 -16.11 -5.16 -4.78
C LEU A 131 -15.40 -3.81 -4.65
N SER A 132 -14.10 -3.80 -4.40
CA SER A 132 -13.32 -2.57 -4.38
C SER A 132 -13.16 -1.97 -5.78
N MET A 133 -13.00 -2.80 -6.83
CA MET A 133 -13.04 -2.33 -8.23
C MET A 133 -14.35 -1.63 -8.56
N SER A 134 -15.48 -2.08 -7.98
CA SER A 134 -16.78 -1.46 -8.23
C SER A 134 -16.90 -0.04 -7.65
N LYS A 135 -16.04 0.33 -6.69
CA LYS A 135 -15.98 1.67 -6.09
C LYS A 135 -14.93 2.56 -6.77
N ASP A 136 -13.72 2.05 -6.99
CA ASP A 136 -12.68 2.78 -7.72
C ASP A 136 -11.55 1.84 -8.22
N VAL A 137 -11.30 1.83 -9.53
CA VAL A 137 -10.23 1.02 -10.15
C VAL A 137 -8.84 1.38 -9.64
N ARG A 138 -8.63 2.63 -9.19
CA ARG A 138 -7.33 3.12 -8.69
C ARG A 138 -6.85 2.32 -7.47
N VAL A 139 -7.78 1.89 -6.61
CA VAL A 139 -7.48 1.08 -5.42
C VAL A 139 -6.82 -0.25 -5.80
N VAL A 140 -7.35 -0.92 -6.83
CA VAL A 140 -6.80 -2.19 -7.31
C VAL A 140 -5.44 -2.03 -7.95
N ILE A 141 -5.23 -0.95 -8.70
CA ILE A 141 -3.91 -0.66 -9.29
C ILE A 141 -2.87 -0.45 -8.18
N ILE A 142 -3.21 0.27 -7.11
CA ILE A 142 -2.33 0.44 -5.94
C ILE A 142 -2.00 -0.91 -5.31
N LYS A 143 -3.01 -1.78 -5.09
CA LYS A 143 -2.77 -3.10 -4.48
C LYS A 143 -1.93 -4.03 -5.36
N LEU A 144 -2.05 -3.94 -6.69
CA LEU A 144 -1.21 -4.68 -7.62
C LEU A 144 0.24 -4.20 -7.56
N ALA A 145 0.48 -2.89 -7.44
CA ALA A 145 1.82 -2.33 -7.27
C ALA A 145 2.47 -2.78 -5.94
N ASP A 146 1.70 -2.78 -4.85
CA ASP A 146 2.09 -3.32 -3.53
C ASP A 146 2.50 -4.80 -3.65
N ARG A 147 1.60 -5.64 -4.18
CA ARG A 147 1.88 -7.08 -4.39
C ARG A 147 3.10 -7.31 -5.27
N LEU A 148 3.28 -6.53 -6.35
CA LEU A 148 4.44 -6.63 -7.23
C LEU A 148 5.74 -6.31 -6.47
N HIS A 149 5.74 -5.27 -5.64
CA HIS A 149 6.89 -4.94 -4.79
C HIS A 149 7.20 -6.06 -3.78
N ASN A 150 6.16 -6.59 -3.11
CA ASN A 150 6.32 -7.68 -2.15
C ASN A 150 6.90 -8.93 -2.81
N MET A 151 6.42 -9.31 -4.01
CA MET A 151 7.01 -10.41 -4.78
C MET A 151 8.47 -10.18 -5.19
N ARG A 152 8.86 -8.93 -5.49
CA ARG A 152 10.26 -8.58 -5.82
C ARG A 152 11.18 -8.66 -4.61
N THR A 153 10.69 -8.27 -3.43
CA THR A 153 11.48 -8.29 -2.18
C THR A 153 11.57 -9.68 -1.55
N ILE A 154 10.54 -10.52 -1.68
CA ILE A 154 10.58 -11.94 -1.25
C ILE A 154 11.70 -12.71 -1.95
N LYS A 155 11.92 -12.48 -3.25
CA LYS A 155 13.03 -13.10 -4.01
C LYS A 155 14.41 -12.67 -3.54
N ALA A 156 14.53 -11.49 -2.93
CA ALA A 156 15.79 -11.01 -2.36
C ALA A 156 16.08 -11.69 -1.00
N LEU A 157 15.05 -11.92 -0.19
CA LEU A 157 15.16 -12.64 1.09
C LEU A 157 15.53 -14.12 0.90
N SER A 158 14.95 -14.81 -0.10
CA SER A 158 15.26 -16.24 -0.34
C SER A 158 16.70 -16.53 -0.80
N LYS A 159 17.47 -15.50 -1.19
CA LYS A 159 18.90 -15.62 -1.51
C LYS A 159 19.81 -15.34 -0.32
N ALA A 160 19.34 -14.59 0.68
CA ALA A 160 20.10 -14.27 1.89
C ALA A 160 20.01 -15.40 2.93
N ASP A 161 18.88 -16.12 2.98
CA ASP A 161 18.65 -17.24 3.91
C ASP A 161 19.27 -18.58 3.45
N GLN A 162 20.12 -18.58 2.41
CA GLN A 162 20.82 -19.78 1.90
C GLN A 162 22.31 -19.84 2.26
N HIS A 163 22.77 -19.01 3.19
CA HIS A 163 24.13 -19.06 3.73
C HIS A 163 24.17 -19.10 5.26
#